data_AF-A0A2X0RKL0-F1
#
_entry.id   AF-A0A2X0RKL0-F1
#
_cell.length_a   1.000
_cell.length_b   1.000
_cell.length_c   1.000
_cell.angle_alpha   90.00
_cell.angle_beta   90.00
_cell.angle_gamma   90.00
#
_symmetry.space_group_name_H-M   'P 1'
#
loop_
_entity.id
_entity.type
_entity.pdbx_description
1 polymer ?
#
loop_
_entity_poly.entity_id
_entity_poly.type
_entity_poly.pdbx_seq_one_letter_code
_entity_poly.pdbx_strand_id
1 'polypeptide(L)' 'MKMSGQKFPINTLLLAGIQDRLSMSLWFKTEDGQKGKNRPKLVTDIINKPKEKTDRKIRFHSGEDFEKYRQQLFQKGGGS' A
#
# COMPACT_ATOMS: atom_id res chain seq x y z
N MET A 1 -10.92 0.40 -28.59
CA MET A 1 -10.74 -1.02 -28.21
C MET A 1 -10.70 -1.11 -26.69
N LYS A 2 -11.46 -2.04 -26.09
CA LYS A 2 -11.43 -2.31 -24.64
C LYS A 2 -10.79 -3.69 -24.50
N MET A 3 -9.58 -3.78 -23.95
CA MET A 3 -8.96 -5.08 -23.70
C MET A 3 -9.77 -5.78 -22.59
N SER A 4 -10.08 -7.05 -22.77
CA SER A 4 -10.84 -7.84 -21.79
C SER A 4 -10.11 -7.83 -20.44
N GLY A 5 -10.83 -7.53 -19.35
CA GLY A 5 -10.26 -7.44 -17.99
C GLY A 5 -9.66 -6.08 -17.59
N GLN A 6 -9.68 -5.08 -18.47
CA GLN A 6 -9.14 -3.75 -18.17
C GLN A 6 -10.09 -2.92 -17.29
N LYS A 7 -9.65 -2.58 -16.06
CA LYS A 7 -10.45 -1.83 -15.09
C LYS A 7 -10.53 -0.32 -15.36
N PHE A 8 -9.49 0.26 -15.96
CA PHE A 8 -9.38 1.70 -16.22
C PHE A 8 -9.24 1.99 -17.72
N PRO A 9 -9.60 3.19 -18.22
CA PRO A 9 -9.35 3.56 -19.61
C PRO A 9 -7.88 3.43 -20.01
N ILE A 10 -7.61 3.11 -21.28
CA ILE A 10 -6.23 2.87 -21.76
C ILE A 10 -5.34 4.10 -21.59
N ASN A 11 -5.87 5.29 -21.82
CA ASN A 11 -5.15 6.54 -21.62
C ASN A 11 -4.73 6.73 -20.15
N THR A 12 -5.58 6.31 -19.20
CA THR A 12 -5.26 6.35 -17.77
C THR A 12 -4.13 5.39 -17.43
N LEU A 13 -4.16 4.17 -17.98
CA LEU A 13 -3.09 3.18 -17.78
C LEU A 13 -1.77 3.65 -18.40
N LEU A 14 -1.82 4.25 -19.59
CA LEU A 14 -0.66 4.81 -20.26
C LEU A 14 -0.04 5.95 -19.44
N LEU A 15 -0.86 6.88 -18.96
CA LEU A 15 -0.40 7.99 -18.12
C LEU A 15 0.22 7.49 -16.81
N ALA A 16 -0.43 6.55 -16.13
CA ALA A 16 0.12 5.91 -14.93
C ALA A 16 1.46 5.23 -15.20
N GLY A 17 1.55 4.48 -16.31
CA GLY A 17 2.79 3.81 -16.72
C GLY A 17 3.93 4.75 -17.11
N ILE A 18 3.62 5.95 -17.64
CA ILE A 18 4.62 6.99 -17.92
C ILE A 18 5.12 7.58 -16.60
N GLN A 19 4.22 7.98 -15.71
CA GLN A 19 4.60 8.52 -14.40
C GLN A 19 5.44 7.52 -13.60
N ASP A 20 5.05 6.25 -13.56
CA ASP A 20 5.79 5.19 -12.86
C ASP A 20 7.24 5.07 -13.35
N ARG A 21 7.44 5.08 -14.67
CA ARG A 21 8.77 5.01 -15.28
C ARG A 21 9.60 6.24 -14.97
N LEU A 22 9.01 7.43 -15.00
CA LEU A 22 9.69 8.68 -14.65
C LEU A 22 10.11 8.71 -13.19
N SER A 23 9.20 8.38 -12.27
CA SER A 23 9.48 8.35 -10.84
C SER A 23 10.55 7.31 -10.48
N MET A 24 10.51 6.12 -11.08
CA MET A 24 11.55 5.12 -10.91
C MET A 24 12.90 5.59 -11.45
N SER A 25 12.92 6.20 -12.65
CA SER A 25 14.16 6.69 -13.27
C SER A 25 14.81 7.80 -12.45
N LEU A 26 14.01 8.71 -11.88
CA LEU A 26 14.51 9.74 -10.98
C LEU A 26 15.03 9.13 -9.68
N TRP A 27 14.29 8.18 -9.10
CA TRP A 27 14.69 7.51 -7.87
C TRP A 27 15.99 6.72 -8.02
N PHE A 28 16.22 6.01 -9.12
CA PHE A 28 17.50 5.31 -9.36
C PHE A 28 18.72 6.24 -9.33
N LYS A 29 18.54 7.54 -9.59
CA LYS A 29 19.62 8.54 -9.55
C LYS A 29 19.85 9.15 -8.17
N THR A 30 19.05 8.81 -7.15
CA THR A 30 19.23 9.31 -5.78
C THR A 30 20.07 8.35 -4.94
N GLU A 31 20.61 8.82 -3.82
CA GLU A 31 21.29 7.93 -2.87
C GLU A 31 20.37 6.82 -2.34
N ASP A 32 19.10 7.14 -2.13
CA ASP A 32 18.07 6.19 -1.72
C ASP A 32 17.89 5.10 -2.78
N GLY A 33 17.89 5.47 -4.06
CA GLY A 33 17.89 4.53 -5.18
C GLY A 33 19.07 3.56 -5.16
N GLN A 34 20.27 4.11 -4.97
CA GLN A 34 21.50 3.31 -4.89
C GLN A 34 21.52 2.37 -3.68
N LYS A 35 20.92 2.79 -2.56
CA LYS A 35 20.82 2.01 -1.30
C LYS A 35 19.56 1.14 -1.23
N GLY A 36 18.70 1.16 -2.26
CA GLY A 36 17.45 0.40 -2.30
C GLY A 36 16.38 0.86 -1.28
N LYS A 37 16.45 2.10 -0.80
CA LYS A 37 15.55 2.68 0.21
C LYS A 37 14.49 3.57 -0.41
N ASN A 38 13.36 3.74 0.28
CA ASN A 38 12.30 4.70 -0.10
C ASN A 38 11.82 4.60 -1.55
N ARG A 39 11.72 3.37 -2.09
CA ARG A 39 11.27 3.14 -3.46
C ARG A 39 9.87 3.76 -3.70
N PRO A 40 9.66 4.52 -4.79
CA PRO A 40 8.36 5.07 -5.13
C PRO A 40 7.31 3.97 -5.26
N LYS A 41 6.09 4.25 -4.79
CA LYS A 41 4.94 3.38 -5.05
C LYS A 41 4.49 3.59 -6.48
N LEU A 42 4.30 2.50 -7.22
CA LEU A 42 3.84 2.55 -8.60
C LEU A 42 2.32 2.78 -8.63
N VAL A 43 1.86 3.78 -9.37
CA VAL A 43 0.44 4.08 -9.56
C VAL A 43 -0.25 2.95 -10.29
N THR A 44 0.41 2.31 -11.26
CA THR A 44 -0.13 1.11 -11.93
C THR A 44 -0.39 -0.03 -10.94
N ASP A 45 0.47 -0.23 -9.95
CA ASP A 45 0.25 -1.21 -8.89
C ASP A 45 -0.93 -0.82 -8.00
N ILE A 46 -1.00 0.44 -7.57
CA ILE A 46 -2.08 0.94 -6.70
C ILE A 46 -3.46 0.75 -7.33
N ILE A 47 -3.59 1.05 -8.62
CA ILE A 47 -4.90 1.01 -9.31
C ILE A 47 -5.30 -0.42 -9.71
N ASN A 48 -4.34 -1.26 -10.12
CA ASN A 48 -4.62 -2.63 -10.56
C ASN A 48 -4.70 -3.63 -9.40
N LYS A 49 -3.95 -3.38 -8.32
CA LYS A 49 -3.99 -4.16 -7.08
C LYS A 49 -4.36 -3.19 -5.96
N PRO A 50 -5.65 -2.79 -5.83
CA PRO A 50 -6.06 -2.13 -4.62
C PRO A 50 -5.64 -3.05 -3.48
N LYS A 51 -4.73 -2.58 -2.62
CA LYS A 51 -4.39 -3.34 -1.42
C LYS A 51 -5.73 -3.70 -0.80
N GLU A 52 -6.00 -5.00 -0.65
CA GLU A 52 -6.98 -5.39 0.34
C GLU A 52 -6.54 -4.64 1.58
N LYS A 53 -7.38 -3.68 2.01
CA LYS A 53 -7.28 -3.26 3.39
C LYS A 53 -7.54 -4.59 4.09
N THR A 54 -6.48 -5.24 4.55
CA THR A 54 -6.55 -6.10 5.71
C THR A 54 -6.96 -5.14 6.82
N ASP A 55 -8.23 -4.75 6.79
CA ASP A 55 -8.91 -4.03 7.82
C ASP A 55 -8.86 -5.06 8.95
N ARG A 56 -7.79 -5.00 9.74
CA ARG A 56 -7.96 -5.13 11.17
C ARG A 56 -8.75 -3.91 11.63
N LYS A 57 -9.96 -3.71 11.09
CA LYS A 57 -10.99 -2.88 11.70
C LYS A 57 -11.47 -3.71 12.87
N ILE A 58 -10.68 -3.69 13.93
CA ILE A 58 -11.13 -4.19 15.21
C ILE A 58 -12.17 -3.16 15.66
N ARG A 59 -13.44 -3.52 15.47
CA ARG A 59 -14.56 -2.77 16.00
C ARG A 59 -14.92 -3.42 17.32
N PHE A 60 -15.02 -2.59 18.36
CA PHE A 60 -15.42 -3.03 19.68
C PHE A 60 -16.91 -2.76 19.85
N HIS A 61 -17.64 -3.70 20.42
CA HIS A 61 -19.06 -3.52 20.71
C HIS A 61 -19.27 -2.75 22.02
N SER A 62 -18.24 -2.66 22.87
CA SER A 62 -18.23 -1.93 24.14
C SER A 62 -16.82 -1.41 24.52
N GLY A 63 -16.75 -0.54 25.52
CA GLY A 63 -15.47 -0.11 26.11
C GLY A 63 -14.72 -1.23 26.84
N GLU A 64 -15.45 -2.22 27.37
CA GLU A 64 -14.86 -3.39 28.03
C GLU A 64 -14.16 -4.31 27.03
N ASP A 65 -14.73 -4.47 25.83
CA ASP A 65 -14.12 -5.23 24.74
C ASP A 65 -12.79 -4.60 24.30
N PHE A 66 -12.74 -3.28 24.29
CA PHE A 66 -11.51 -2.53 24.02
C PHE A 66 -10.46 -2.77 25.10
N GLU A 67 -10.82 -2.69 26.38
CA GLU A 67 -9.86 -2.83 27.48
C GLU A 67 -9.31 -4.26 27.57
N LYS A 68 -10.13 -5.28 27.33
CA LYS A 68 -9.68 -6.69 27.23
C LYS A 68 -8.68 -6.87 26.09
N TYR A 69 -8.96 -6.31 24.91
CA TYR A 69 -8.05 -6.38 23.77
C TYR A 69 -6.74 -5.61 24.04
N ARG A 70 -6.82 -4.45 24.68
CA ARG A 70 -5.68 -3.65 25.11
C ARG A 70 -4.76 -4.42 26.06
N GLN A 71 -5.32 -5.11 27.06
CA GLN A 71 -4.55 -5.95 27.98
C GLN A 71 -3.85 -7.11 27.25
N GLN A 72 -4.53 -7.75 26.29
CA GLN A 72 -3.92 -8.82 25.48
C GLN A 72 -2.76 -8.31 24.61
N LEU A 73 -2.84 -7.08 24.09
CA LEU A 73 -1.74 -6.46 23.34
C LEU A 73 -0.51 -6.22 24.21
N PHE A 74 -0.70 -5.71 25.43
CA PHE A 74 0.42 -5.48 26.35
C PHE A 74 1.06 -6.78 26.84
N GLN A 75 0.27 -7.84 27.05
CA GLN A 75 0.81 -9.17 27.38
C GLN A 75 1.61 -9.79 26.23
N LYS A 76 1.24 -9.52 24.97
CA LYS A 76 1.92 -10.06 23.78
C LYS A 76 3.11 -9.22 23.30
N GLY A 77 3.17 -7.93 23.65
CA GLY A 77 4.22 -6.99 23.22
C GLY A 77 5.18 -6.53 24.31
N GLY A 78 5.05 -7.03 25.54
CA GLY A 78 5.83 -6.64 26.71
C GLY A 78 6.74 -7.72 27.29
N GLY A 79 7.25 -8.63 26.45
CA GLY A 79 8.17 -9.69 26.87
C GLY A 79 9.14 -10.05 25.74
N SER A 80 10.36 -9.51 25.85
CA SER A 80 11.57 -9.69 25.01
C SER A 80 11.63 -8.94 23.68
#